data_AF-A0A9W9Y974-F1
#
_entry.id   AF-A0A9W9Y974-F1
#
_cell.length_a   1.000
_cell.length_b   1.000
_cell.length_c   1.000
_cell.angle_alpha   90.00
_cell.angle_beta   90.00
_cell.angle_gamma   90.00
#
_symmetry.space_group_name_H-M   'P 1'
#
loop_
_entity.id
_entity.type
_entity.pdbx_description
1 polymer ?
#
loop_
_entity_poly.entity_id
_entity_poly.type
_entity_poly.pdbx_seq_one_letter_code
_entity_poly.pdbx_strand_id
1 'polypeptide(L)'
;MESVEEYDKDQKSGYKKKRFNPYAYQLMLSEWLVDVPDDLQQEWFMVVCPVGKRNLVIAANGFTAAYTKSGYRVNKFSSLLPGGSPKTLKPGDHTILDCIFSELTNTFYVLDVMSWRGHPVYDSEYRFVSLPYCSCDASAINQALCSATSISEVDGLLFFHKRTHYTCGRTPLVGWLKPHMLPDILGVSVPDAFLAGSPPVNKLTLLKSNKD
;
A
#
# COMPACT_ATOMS: atom_id res chain seq x y z
N MET A 1 2.04 -66.28 21.67
CA MET A 1 3.46 -66.63 21.48
C MET A 1 3.90 -65.91 20.21
N GLU A 2 4.17 -64.61 20.33
CA GLU A 2 5.47 -63.97 20.64
C GLU A 2 6.41 -63.89 19.41
N SER A 3 6.59 -62.64 18.94
CA SER A 3 7.78 -62.01 18.29
C SER A 3 8.29 -62.60 16.96
N VAL A 4 8.78 -61.85 15.96
CA VAL A 4 9.75 -60.73 16.00
C VAL A 4 9.56 -59.80 14.78
N GLU A 5 10.02 -58.56 14.98
CA GLU A 5 10.05 -57.32 14.20
C GLU A 5 10.68 -57.37 12.79
N GLU A 6 10.28 -56.44 11.91
CA GLU A 6 11.28 -55.65 11.14
C GLU A 6 10.75 -54.26 10.76
N TYR A 7 11.53 -53.23 11.13
CA TYR A 7 11.39 -51.81 10.78
C TYR A 7 12.10 -51.53 9.43
N ASP A 8 11.56 -50.66 8.55
CA ASP A 8 12.25 -49.41 8.17
C ASP A 8 11.44 -48.48 7.23
N LYS A 9 11.56 -47.16 7.52
CA LYS A 9 11.67 -45.95 6.68
C LYS A 9 10.89 -45.84 5.35
N ASP A 10 10.22 -44.73 5.01
CA ASP A 10 10.65 -43.34 5.11
C ASP A 10 9.44 -42.42 4.80
N GLN A 11 8.92 -41.67 5.78
CA GLN A 11 8.03 -40.53 5.51
C GLN A 11 8.86 -39.27 5.28
N LYS A 12 9.27 -39.03 4.03
CA LYS A 12 9.80 -37.71 3.63
C LYS A 12 8.64 -36.76 3.38
N SER A 13 8.24 -36.02 4.42
CA SER A 13 7.41 -34.82 4.26
C SER A 13 8.22 -33.77 3.50
N GLY A 14 8.02 -33.70 2.18
CA GLY A 14 8.66 -32.70 1.34
C GLY A 14 8.16 -31.30 1.68
N TYR A 15 8.90 -30.58 2.53
CA TYR A 15 8.79 -29.12 2.63
C TYR A 15 9.10 -28.52 1.25
N LYS A 16 8.06 -28.23 0.46
CA LYS A 16 8.22 -27.50 -0.80
C LYS A 16 8.81 -26.13 -0.46
N LYS A 17 10.11 -25.94 -0.68
CA LYS A 17 10.76 -24.62 -0.60
C LYS A 17 9.92 -23.66 -1.44
N LYS A 18 9.34 -22.63 -0.80
CA LYS A 18 8.59 -21.59 -1.50
C LYS A 18 9.54 -20.98 -2.54
N ARG A 19 9.15 -21.04 -3.82
CA ARG A 19 9.90 -20.38 -4.90
C ARG A 19 9.99 -18.89 -4.59
N PHE A 20 11.21 -18.34 -4.64
CA PHE A 20 11.44 -16.91 -4.53
C PHE A 20 10.67 -16.19 -5.66
N ASN A 21 9.83 -15.21 -5.30
CA ASN A 21 9.15 -14.36 -6.25
C ASN A 21 9.72 -12.94 -6.12
N PRO A 22 10.47 -12.45 -7.12
CA PRO A 22 11.11 -11.14 -7.05
C PRO A 22 10.12 -9.96 -7.03
N TYR A 23 8.85 -10.18 -7.39
CA TYR A 23 7.81 -9.16 -7.39
C TYR A 23 6.98 -9.15 -6.10
N ALA A 24 7.21 -10.10 -5.20
CA ALA A 24 6.49 -10.18 -3.94
C ALA A 24 7.08 -9.20 -2.91
N TYR A 25 6.19 -8.64 -2.08
CA TYR A 25 6.53 -7.81 -0.92
C TYR A 25 7.41 -6.59 -1.24
N GLN A 26 7.28 -6.05 -2.46
CA GLN A 26 8.01 -4.86 -2.91
C GLN A 26 7.36 -3.54 -2.46
N LEU A 27 6.13 -3.58 -1.93
CA LEU A 27 5.43 -2.37 -1.53
C LEU A 27 5.73 -2.00 -0.07
N MET A 28 5.83 -0.70 0.19
CA MET A 28 5.83 -0.13 1.54
C MET A 28 4.42 -0.21 2.12
N LEU A 29 4.25 -0.89 3.24
CA LEU A 29 2.96 -1.15 3.86
C LEU A 29 2.83 -0.35 5.15
N SER A 30 1.63 0.19 5.37
CA SER A 30 1.30 0.90 6.59
C SER A 30 0.97 -0.05 7.73
N GLU A 31 1.13 0.46 8.94
CA GLU A 31 0.51 -0.06 10.16
C GLU A 31 -0.85 0.60 10.39
N TRP A 32 -1.69 0.01 11.24
CA TRP A 32 -2.83 0.73 11.80
C TRP A 32 -2.31 1.85 12.70
N LEU A 33 -2.79 3.07 12.50
CA LEU A 33 -2.40 4.23 13.32
C LEU A 33 -3.17 4.18 14.65
N VAL A 34 -2.68 3.40 15.61
CA VAL A 34 -3.31 3.29 16.94
C VAL A 34 -2.65 4.24 17.94
N ASP A 35 -1.33 4.20 18.00
CA ASP A 35 -0.51 5.09 18.82
C ASP A 35 -0.26 6.36 18.01
N VAL A 36 -1.06 7.39 18.30
CA VAL A 36 -1.04 8.66 17.57
C VAL A 36 0.21 9.45 17.97
N PRO A 37 1.10 9.81 17.03
CA PRO A 37 2.26 10.64 17.33
C PRO A 37 1.86 12.03 17.85
N ASP A 38 2.56 12.51 18.87
CA ASP A 38 2.34 13.87 19.42
C ASP A 38 2.60 14.96 18.37
N ASP A 39 3.45 14.68 17.38
CA ASP A 39 3.86 15.56 16.29
C ASP A 39 3.08 15.32 14.98
N LEU A 40 1.94 14.61 15.02
CA LEU A 40 1.15 14.25 13.83
C LEU A 40 0.88 15.46 12.92
N GLN A 41 0.53 16.61 13.49
CA GLN A 41 0.19 17.80 12.69
C GLN A 41 1.42 18.45 12.04
N GLN A 42 2.60 18.32 12.65
CA GLN A 42 3.83 19.01 12.26
C GLN A 42 4.70 18.15 11.35
N GLU A 43 4.86 16.86 11.66
CA GLU A 43 5.83 15.98 10.99
C GLU A 43 5.16 14.94 10.07
N TRP A 44 3.83 14.94 9.94
CA TRP A 44 3.11 14.02 9.06
C TRP A 44 2.26 14.72 8.01
N PHE A 45 1.94 13.98 6.95
CA PHE A 45 0.95 14.38 5.95
C PHE A 45 0.05 13.20 5.65
N MET A 46 -1.15 13.46 5.12
CA MET A 46 -2.09 12.41 4.78
C MET A 46 -2.44 12.38 3.29
N VAL A 47 -2.86 11.19 2.86
CA VAL A 47 -3.39 10.92 1.52
C VAL A 47 -4.71 10.16 1.66
N VAL A 48 -5.77 10.69 1.05
CA VAL A 48 -7.06 10.00 0.96
C VAL A 48 -6.98 8.94 -0.14
N CYS A 49 -7.27 7.70 0.22
CA CYS A 49 -7.14 6.55 -0.68
C CYS A 49 -8.53 6.13 -1.18
N PRO A 50 -8.72 5.97 -2.50
CA PRO A 50 -9.96 5.46 -3.06
C PRO A 50 -10.11 3.96 -2.83
N VAL A 51 -11.33 3.45 -2.90
CA VAL A 51 -11.61 2.00 -2.93
C VAL A 51 -10.95 1.37 -4.16
N GLY A 52 -10.12 0.37 -3.89
CA GLY A 52 -9.37 -0.32 -4.93
C GLY A 52 -8.40 -1.37 -4.40
N LYS A 53 -7.65 -1.97 -5.32
CA LYS A 53 -6.64 -2.98 -5.02
C LYS A 53 -5.26 -2.36 -5.13
N ARG A 54 -4.45 -2.51 -4.07
CA ARG A 54 -3.07 -2.01 -4.08
C ARG A 54 -2.16 -2.93 -4.89
N ASN A 55 -1.39 -2.36 -5.80
CA ASN A 55 -0.60 -3.07 -6.80
C ASN A 55 0.78 -2.44 -7.00
N LEU A 56 1.78 -3.28 -7.20
CA LEU A 56 3.05 -2.90 -7.80
C LEU A 56 2.86 -2.80 -9.32
N VAL A 57 3.12 -1.64 -9.91
CA VAL A 57 3.01 -1.43 -11.36
C VAL A 57 4.41 -1.26 -11.94
N ILE A 58 4.76 -2.07 -12.93
CA ILE A 58 6.07 -2.06 -13.59
C ILE A 58 5.85 -1.85 -15.08
N ALA A 59 6.38 -0.75 -15.61
CA ALA A 59 6.49 -0.47 -17.04
C ALA A 59 7.93 -0.74 -17.47
N ALA A 60 8.15 -1.76 -18.27
CA ALA A 60 9.46 -2.17 -18.78
C ALA A 60 9.30 -3.04 -20.02
N ASN A 61 10.33 -3.08 -20.87
CA ASN A 61 10.39 -3.98 -22.03
C ASN A 61 9.19 -3.83 -22.99
N GLY A 62 8.66 -2.62 -23.11
CA GLY A 62 7.60 -2.29 -24.06
C GLY A 62 6.20 -2.69 -23.61
N PHE A 63 5.99 -2.96 -22.32
CA PHE A 63 4.66 -3.16 -21.74
C PHE A 63 4.62 -2.73 -20.28
N THR A 64 3.42 -2.65 -19.72
CA THR A 64 3.17 -2.40 -18.30
C THR A 64 2.47 -3.61 -17.69
N ALA A 65 2.87 -4.00 -16.49
CA ALA A 65 2.27 -5.08 -15.74
C ALA A 65 1.96 -4.65 -14.30
N ALA A 66 0.83 -5.12 -13.78
CA ALA A 66 0.42 -4.89 -12.40
C ALA A 66 0.52 -6.20 -11.62
N TYR A 67 1.04 -6.13 -10.39
CA TYR A 67 1.30 -7.26 -9.51
C TYR A 67 0.62 -7.06 -8.16
N THR A 68 0.15 -8.14 -7.53
CA THR A 68 -0.34 -8.12 -6.14
C THR A 68 0.82 -7.93 -5.15
N LYS A 69 0.48 -7.69 -3.88
CA LYS A 69 1.46 -7.71 -2.77
C LYS A 69 2.25 -9.03 -2.69
N SER A 70 1.63 -10.16 -3.05
CA SER A 70 2.28 -11.49 -3.10
C SER A 70 3.07 -11.73 -4.40
N GLY A 71 3.15 -10.74 -5.29
CA GLY A 71 3.90 -10.78 -6.54
C GLY A 71 3.21 -11.54 -7.67
N TYR A 72 1.92 -11.83 -7.57
CA TYR A 72 1.16 -12.42 -8.66
C TYR A 72 0.78 -11.35 -9.69
N ARG A 73 1.06 -11.57 -10.97
CA ARG A 73 0.71 -10.62 -12.04
C ARG A 73 -0.80 -10.68 -12.31
N VAL A 74 -1.51 -9.60 -12.02
CA VAL A 74 -2.96 -9.48 -12.24
C VAL A 74 -3.30 -8.96 -13.62
N ASN A 75 -2.42 -8.17 -14.24
CA ASN A 75 -2.69 -7.57 -15.54
C ASN A 75 -1.40 -7.31 -16.34
N LYS A 76 -1.53 -7.22 -17.67
CA LYS A 76 -0.50 -6.78 -18.62
C LYS A 76 -1.17 -5.94 -19.71
N PHE A 77 -0.69 -4.72 -19.92
CA PHE A 77 -1.27 -3.74 -20.83
C PHE A 77 -0.19 -2.81 -21.40
N SER A 78 -0.54 -2.00 -22.42
CA SER A 78 0.32 -0.90 -22.89
C SER A 78 -0.01 0.38 -22.12
N SER A 79 0.99 1.14 -21.72
CA SER A 79 0.82 2.46 -21.11
C SER A 79 1.76 3.49 -21.72
N LEU A 80 1.50 4.77 -21.41
CA LEU A 80 2.36 5.89 -21.79
C LEU A 80 3.52 6.11 -20.81
N LEU A 81 3.66 5.25 -19.79
CA LEU A 81 4.81 5.30 -18.90
C LEU A 81 6.10 4.97 -19.69
N PRO A 82 7.25 5.56 -19.32
CA PRO A 82 8.54 5.15 -19.87
C PRO A 82 8.77 3.65 -19.73
N GLY A 83 9.10 2.98 -20.85
CA GLY A 83 9.23 1.52 -20.94
C GLY A 83 7.90 0.74 -21.06
N GLY A 84 6.75 1.43 -20.97
CA GLY A 84 5.42 0.84 -20.83
C GLY A 84 4.69 0.42 -22.11
N SER A 85 5.24 0.72 -23.28
CA SER A 85 4.71 0.35 -24.60
C SER A 85 5.83 0.32 -25.64
N PRO A 86 5.65 -0.26 -26.84
CA PRO A 86 6.64 -0.15 -27.92
C PRO A 86 6.97 1.30 -28.30
N LYS A 87 6.01 2.23 -28.14
CA LYS A 87 6.18 3.65 -28.44
C LYS A 87 7.02 4.40 -27.39
N THR A 88 7.02 3.92 -26.15
CA THR A 88 7.75 4.52 -25.03
C THR A 88 8.98 3.70 -24.62
N LEU A 89 9.33 2.67 -25.39
CA LEU A 89 10.48 1.80 -25.16
C LEU A 89 11.77 2.51 -25.57
N LYS A 90 12.68 2.68 -24.60
CA LYS A 90 14.07 3.06 -24.83
C LYS A 90 14.99 2.12 -24.03
N PRO A 91 16.24 1.90 -24.48
CA PRO A 91 17.18 1.09 -23.71
C PRO A 91 17.36 1.63 -22.28
N GLY A 92 17.23 0.75 -21.29
CA GLY A 92 17.37 1.10 -19.87
C GLY A 92 16.12 1.70 -19.21
N ASP A 93 15.14 2.20 -19.98
CA ASP A 93 13.93 2.81 -19.42
C ASP A 93 13.06 1.76 -18.72
N HIS A 94 12.81 2.00 -17.44
CA HIS A 94 11.74 1.35 -16.70
C HIS A 94 11.09 2.32 -15.73
N THR A 95 9.83 2.07 -15.39
CA THR A 95 9.09 2.82 -14.38
C THR A 95 8.46 1.84 -13.40
N ILE A 96 8.61 2.11 -12.11
CA ILE A 96 8.04 1.29 -11.03
C ILE A 96 7.22 2.20 -10.13
N LEU A 97 5.96 1.87 -9.92
CA LEU A 97 5.00 2.65 -9.16
C LEU A 97 4.30 1.78 -8.11
N ASP A 98 3.95 2.40 -6.99
CA ASP A 98 2.98 1.90 -6.02
C ASP A 98 1.63 2.53 -6.35
N CYS A 99 0.65 1.71 -6.72
CA CYS A 99 -0.65 2.19 -7.17
C CYS A 99 -1.81 1.55 -6.42
N ILE A 100 -2.95 2.22 -6.41
CA ILE A 100 -4.26 1.67 -6.10
C ILE A 100 -5.07 1.61 -7.39
N PHE A 101 -5.44 0.41 -7.83
CA PHE A 101 -6.31 0.23 -8.98
C PHE A 101 -7.77 0.23 -8.54
N SER A 102 -8.55 1.18 -9.04
CA SER A 102 -10.00 1.20 -8.87
C SER A 102 -10.67 0.56 -10.08
N GLU A 103 -11.39 -0.54 -9.86
CA GLU A 103 -12.16 -1.22 -10.91
C GLU A 103 -13.33 -0.38 -11.39
N LEU A 104 -13.94 0.43 -10.51
CA LEU A 104 -15.07 1.30 -10.83
C LEU A 104 -14.71 2.34 -11.89
N THR A 105 -13.57 3.00 -11.73
CA THR A 105 -13.10 4.05 -12.66
C THR A 105 -12.08 3.52 -13.66
N ASN A 106 -11.74 2.22 -13.61
CA ASN A 106 -10.69 1.58 -14.40
C ASN A 106 -9.37 2.39 -14.39
N THR A 107 -9.00 2.92 -13.23
CA THR A 107 -7.90 3.89 -13.08
C THR A 107 -6.87 3.39 -12.06
N PHE A 108 -5.59 3.53 -12.41
CA PHE A 108 -4.48 3.37 -11.47
C PHE A 108 -4.18 4.72 -10.82
N TYR A 109 -4.57 4.88 -9.56
CA TYR A 109 -4.17 6.02 -8.73
C TYR A 109 -2.74 5.77 -8.23
N VAL A 110 -1.80 6.64 -8.59
CA VAL A 110 -0.41 6.52 -8.17
C VAL A 110 -0.28 7.02 -6.73
N LEU A 111 0.11 6.13 -5.83
CA LEU A 111 0.38 6.46 -4.43
C LEU A 111 1.83 6.90 -4.25
N ASP A 112 2.77 6.19 -4.88
CA ASP A 112 4.19 6.54 -4.83
C ASP A 112 4.94 6.12 -6.12
N VAL A 113 6.08 6.76 -6.36
CA VAL A 113 6.99 6.47 -7.46
C VAL A 113 8.23 5.83 -6.86
N MET A 114 8.64 4.66 -7.37
CA MET A 114 9.82 3.94 -6.87
C MET A 114 10.98 4.04 -7.86
N SER A 115 10.69 4.06 -9.16
CA SER A 115 11.67 4.30 -10.23
C SER A 115 11.01 5.01 -11.40
N TRP A 116 11.72 5.96 -12.01
CA TRP A 116 11.26 6.70 -13.18
C TRP A 116 12.37 6.81 -14.23
N ARG A 117 12.10 6.34 -15.47
CA ARG A 117 13.10 6.24 -16.56
C ARG A 117 14.40 5.55 -16.15
N GLY A 118 14.26 4.50 -15.35
CA GLY A 118 15.38 3.72 -14.86
C GLY A 118 16.18 4.32 -13.71
N HIS A 119 15.75 5.47 -13.19
CA HIS A 119 16.33 6.08 -11.99
C HIS A 119 15.48 5.71 -10.77
N PRO A 120 16.00 4.90 -9.83
CA PRO A 120 15.37 4.70 -8.54
C PRO A 120 15.26 6.03 -7.81
N VAL A 121 14.07 6.38 -7.32
CA VAL A 121 13.85 7.65 -6.61
C VAL A 121 13.94 7.51 -5.09
N TYR A 122 13.78 6.29 -4.57
CA TYR A 122 13.77 6.02 -3.12
C TYR A 122 15.13 6.15 -2.43
N ASP A 123 16.23 6.18 -3.19
CA ASP A 123 17.61 6.34 -2.69
C ASP A 123 18.14 7.78 -2.87
N SER A 124 17.22 8.73 -3.09
CA SER A 124 17.58 10.14 -3.22
C SER A 124 17.81 10.78 -1.84
N GLU A 125 18.78 11.69 -1.76
CA GLU A 125 19.00 12.52 -0.56
C GLU A 125 17.74 13.29 -0.15
N TYR A 126 16.97 13.74 -1.15
CA TYR A 126 15.71 14.44 -0.96
C TYR A 126 14.52 13.57 -1.32
N ARG A 127 13.47 13.62 -0.50
CA ARG A 127 12.21 12.90 -0.74
C ARG A 127 11.38 13.60 -1.82
N PHE A 128 10.88 12.81 -2.76
CA PHE A 128 9.84 13.23 -3.71
C PHE A 128 8.48 12.80 -3.19
N VAL A 129 7.50 13.71 -3.18
CA VAL A 129 6.15 13.45 -2.68
C VAL A 129 5.13 13.83 -3.75
N SER A 130 4.21 12.92 -4.05
CA SER A 130 3.09 13.19 -4.94
C SER A 130 2.12 14.19 -4.29
N LEU A 131 1.80 15.26 -5.00
CA LEU A 131 0.73 16.18 -4.65
C LEU A 131 -0.62 15.69 -5.22
N PRO A 132 -1.77 16.04 -4.61
CA PRO A 132 -1.89 16.80 -3.37
C PRO A 132 -1.75 15.89 -2.13
N TYR A 133 -0.93 16.32 -1.17
CA TYR A 133 -1.04 15.81 0.20
C TYR A 133 -1.81 16.82 1.06
N CYS A 134 -2.45 16.34 2.13
CA CYS A 134 -3.15 17.19 3.09
C CYS A 134 -2.39 17.21 4.42
N SER A 135 -2.48 18.31 5.16
CA SER A 135 -2.07 18.35 6.57
C SER A 135 -2.94 17.40 7.41
N CYS A 136 -2.44 17.02 8.57
CA CYS A 136 -3.09 16.06 9.47
C CYS A 136 -3.89 16.74 10.60
N ASP A 137 -4.27 18.01 10.44
CA ASP A 137 -5.18 18.68 11.38
C ASP A 137 -6.65 18.31 11.09
N ALA A 138 -7.51 18.47 12.10
CA ALA A 138 -8.91 18.05 12.04
C ALA A 138 -9.70 18.73 10.90
N SER A 139 -9.37 19.99 10.57
CA SER A 139 -10.07 20.74 9.52
C SER A 139 -9.65 20.24 8.14
N ALA A 140 -8.35 20.06 7.90
CA ALA A 140 -7.83 19.51 6.65
C ALA A 140 -8.31 18.08 6.40
N ILE A 141 -8.35 17.23 7.45
CA ILE A 141 -8.90 15.87 7.35
C ILE A 141 -10.35 15.90 6.87
N ASN A 142 -11.19 16.71 7.50
CA ASN A 142 -12.59 16.86 7.13
C ASN A 142 -12.77 17.38 5.70
N GLN A 143 -12.06 18.45 5.35
CA GLN A 143 -12.15 19.05 4.02
C GLN A 143 -11.72 18.05 2.93
N ALA A 144 -10.63 17.31 3.15
CA ALA A 144 -10.15 16.32 2.22
C ALA A 144 -11.17 15.19 2.03
N LEU A 145 -11.77 14.67 3.10
CA LEU A 145 -12.81 13.65 3.02
C LEU A 145 -14.04 14.14 2.25
N CYS A 146 -14.55 15.33 2.59
CA CYS A 146 -15.67 15.93 1.87
C CYS A 146 -15.36 16.09 0.38
N SER A 147 -14.17 16.58 0.03
CA SER A 147 -13.78 16.74 -1.38
C SER A 147 -13.63 15.40 -2.11
N ALA A 148 -13.04 14.39 -1.48
CA ALA A 148 -12.78 13.09 -2.07
C ALA A 148 -14.08 12.28 -2.31
N THR A 149 -15.03 12.36 -1.37
CA THR A 149 -16.33 11.67 -1.49
C THR A 149 -17.14 12.10 -2.71
N SER A 150 -16.86 13.29 -3.28
CA SER A 150 -17.51 13.76 -4.50
C SER A 150 -16.91 13.15 -5.78
N ILE A 151 -15.71 12.56 -5.69
CA ILE A 151 -14.93 12.07 -6.84
C ILE A 151 -14.93 10.54 -6.89
N SER A 152 -14.79 9.89 -5.74
CA SER A 152 -14.67 8.43 -5.63
C SER A 152 -15.09 7.95 -4.25
N GLU A 153 -15.43 6.66 -4.15
CA GLU A 153 -15.60 6.01 -2.86
C GLU A 153 -14.27 5.98 -2.09
N VAL A 154 -14.27 6.46 -0.86
CA VAL A 154 -13.07 6.56 0.00
C VAL A 154 -12.89 5.27 0.79
N ASP A 155 -11.74 4.61 0.64
CA ASP A 155 -11.39 3.40 1.39
C ASP A 155 -10.85 3.74 2.78
N GLY A 156 -10.03 4.79 2.87
CA GLY A 156 -9.39 5.23 4.10
C GLY A 156 -8.28 6.23 3.85
N LEU A 157 -7.50 6.50 4.88
CA LEU A 157 -6.48 7.53 4.89
C LEU A 157 -5.14 6.92 5.27
N LEU A 158 -4.12 7.21 4.46
CA LEU A 158 -2.73 6.94 4.80
C LEU A 158 -2.11 8.19 5.42
N PHE A 159 -1.36 8.02 6.48
CA PHE A 159 -0.60 9.05 7.18
C PHE A 159 0.89 8.74 7.02
N PHE A 160 1.66 9.62 6.40
CA PHE A 160 3.08 9.42 6.14
C PHE A 160 3.92 10.40 6.97
N HIS A 161 4.94 9.89 7.66
CA HIS A 161 5.93 10.75 8.30
C HIS A 161 6.77 11.45 7.22
N LYS A 162 6.97 12.76 7.31
CA LYS A 162 7.64 13.59 6.29
C LYS A 162 9.06 13.15 5.96
N ARG A 163 9.75 12.56 6.94
CA ARG A 163 11.14 12.07 6.81
C ARG A 163 11.26 10.59 6.42
N THR A 164 10.14 9.90 6.21
CA THR A 164 10.21 8.48 5.82
C THR A 164 10.80 8.36 4.41
N HIS A 165 11.57 7.32 4.15
CA HIS A 165 11.99 6.93 2.80
C HIS A 165 11.18 5.72 2.37
N TYR A 166 11.03 5.50 1.06
CA TYR A 166 10.29 4.33 0.60
C TYR A 166 11.08 3.06 0.91
N THR A 167 10.53 2.21 1.77
CA THR A 167 11.12 0.92 2.15
C THR A 167 10.12 -0.19 1.94
N CYS A 168 10.53 -1.27 1.28
CA CYS A 168 9.68 -2.45 1.09
C CYS A 168 9.29 -3.06 2.44
N GLY A 169 8.03 -3.49 2.58
CA GLY A 169 7.53 -4.10 3.81
C GLY A 169 6.79 -3.13 4.72
N ARG A 170 6.35 -3.63 5.87
CA ARG A 170 5.56 -2.88 6.84
C ARG A 170 6.45 -1.91 7.64
N THR A 171 5.93 -0.73 7.96
CA THR A 171 6.63 0.27 8.74
C THR A 171 5.68 1.12 9.58
N PRO A 172 6.06 1.49 10.82
CA PRO A 172 5.28 2.38 11.67
C PRO A 172 5.30 3.83 11.19
N LEU A 173 6.21 4.19 10.27
CA LEU A 173 6.30 5.54 9.67
C LEU A 173 5.20 5.82 8.64
N VAL A 174 4.31 4.86 8.42
CA VAL A 174 3.10 5.04 7.64
C VAL A 174 1.92 4.44 8.40
N GLY A 175 0.98 5.28 8.81
CA GLY A 175 -0.24 4.90 9.48
C GLY A 175 -1.41 4.75 8.51
N TRP A 176 -2.38 3.90 8.85
CA TRP A 176 -3.64 3.72 8.12
C TRP A 176 -4.82 3.78 9.06
N LEU A 177 -5.87 4.50 8.65
CA LEU A 177 -7.17 4.53 9.31
C LEU A 177 -8.30 4.42 8.30
N LYS A 178 -9.38 3.74 8.71
CA LYS A 178 -10.68 3.88 8.06
C LYS A 178 -11.35 5.18 8.51
N PRO A 179 -12.20 5.82 7.68
CA PRO A 179 -12.81 7.09 8.06
C PRO A 179 -13.63 7.00 9.35
N HIS A 180 -14.35 5.89 9.59
CA HIS A 180 -15.10 5.68 10.83
C HIS A 180 -14.25 5.59 12.10
N MET A 181 -12.94 5.36 11.97
CA MET A 181 -12.03 5.28 13.12
C MET A 181 -11.53 6.65 13.57
N LEU A 182 -11.69 7.69 12.73
CA LEU A 182 -11.16 9.03 12.99
C LEU A 182 -11.73 9.67 14.27
N PRO A 183 -13.03 9.54 14.60
CA PRO A 183 -13.55 10.07 15.86
C PRO A 183 -12.91 9.41 17.09
N ASP A 184 -12.74 8.10 17.09
CA ASP A 184 -12.25 7.33 18.25
C ASP A 184 -10.72 7.41 18.46
N ILE A 185 -9.98 7.64 17.37
CA ILE A 185 -8.51 7.65 17.39
C ILE A 185 -7.97 9.08 17.38
N LEU A 186 -8.49 9.96 16.51
CA LEU A 186 -7.98 11.32 16.34
C LEU A 186 -8.92 12.39 16.90
N GLY A 187 -10.12 12.03 17.37
CA GLY A 187 -11.12 13.01 17.82
C GLY A 187 -11.70 13.85 16.68
N VAL A 188 -11.58 13.40 15.43
CA VAL A 188 -12.02 14.13 14.24
C VAL A 188 -13.39 13.61 13.82
N SER A 189 -14.39 14.50 13.79
CA SER A 189 -15.72 14.18 13.28
C SER A 189 -15.66 13.79 11.80
N VAL A 190 -16.55 12.93 11.35
CA VAL A 190 -16.71 12.55 9.94
C VAL A 190 -18.19 12.51 9.55
N PRO A 191 -18.53 12.63 8.26
CA PRO A 191 -19.92 12.45 7.81
C PRO A 191 -20.53 11.12 8.27
N ASP A 192 -21.81 11.13 8.64
CA ASP A 192 -22.54 9.96 9.16
C ASP A 192 -22.52 8.75 8.21
N ALA A 193 -22.41 9.00 6.91
CA ALA A 193 -22.27 7.97 5.90
C ALA A 193 -21.08 7.02 6.15
N PHE A 194 -20.00 7.51 6.78
CA PHE A 194 -18.86 6.67 7.14
C PHE A 194 -19.09 5.87 8.43
N LEU A 195 -19.96 6.33 9.33
CA LEU A 195 -20.24 5.68 10.60
C LEU A 195 -21.29 4.56 10.46
N ALA A 196 -22.22 4.72 9.52
CA ALA A 196 -23.32 3.78 9.30
C ALA A 196 -22.81 2.36 9.00
N GLY A 197 -23.17 1.39 9.86
CA GLY A 197 -22.82 -0.03 9.70
C GLY A 197 -21.35 -0.37 9.97
N SER A 198 -20.53 0.60 10.41
CA SER A 198 -19.13 0.35 10.74
C SER A 198 -18.99 -0.42 12.06
N PRO A 199 -18.04 -1.38 12.15
CA PRO A 199 -17.77 -2.09 13.39
C PRO A 199 -17.13 -1.16 14.43
N PRO A 200 -17.26 -1.47 15.73
CA PRO A 200 -16.61 -0.69 16.78
C PRO A 200 -15.08 -0.80 16.69
N VAL A 201 -14.39 0.28 17.04
CA VAL A 201 -12.93 0.32 17.03
C VAL A 201 -12.36 -0.47 18.21
N ASN A 202 -11.60 -1.53 17.92
CA ASN A 202 -10.87 -2.29 18.93
C ASN A 202 -9.36 -2.05 18.78
N LYS A 203 -8.83 -1.10 19.57
CA LYS A 203 -7.41 -0.70 19.56
C LYS A 203 -6.46 -1.88 19.81
N LEU A 204 -6.84 -2.84 20.67
CA LEU A 204 -6.01 -4.03 20.95
C LEU A 204 -5.91 -4.96 19.75
N THR A 205 -7.00 -5.15 19.00
CA THR A 205 -6.98 -5.96 17.77
C THR A 205 -6.08 -5.30 16.72
N LEU A 206 -6.19 -3.97 16.55
CA LEU A 206 -5.36 -3.23 15.60
C LEU A 206 -3.87 -3.33 15.95
N LEU A 207 -3.50 -3.16 17.22
CA LEU A 207 -2.12 -3.30 17.71
C LEU A 207 -1.56 -4.72 17.52
N LYS A 208 -2.39 -5.76 17.68
CA LYS A 208 -1.98 -7.14 17.38
C LYS A 208 -1.67 -7.30 15.90
N SER A 209 -2.53 -6.79 15.02
CA SER A 209 -2.33 -6.86 13.56
C SER A 209 -1.09 -6.12 13.05
N ASN A 210 -0.54 -5.15 13.80
CA ASN A 210 0.72 -4.52 13.44
C ASN A 210 1.93 -5.45 13.65
N LYS A 211 1.82 -6.43 14.57
CA LYS A 211 2.90 -7.39 14.90
C LYS A 211 2.94 -8.62 14.00
N ASP A 212 1.87 -8.88 13.25
CA ASP A 212 1.68 -10.04 12.35
C ASP A 212 2.07 -9.73 10.90
#